data_AF-A0A7S3D6C7-F1
#
_entry.id   AF-A0A7S3D6C7-F1
#
_cell.length_a   1.000
_cell.length_b   1.000
_cell.length_c   1.000
_cell.angle_alpha   90.00
_cell.angle_beta   90.00
_cell.angle_gamma   90.00
#
_symmetry.space_group_name_H-M   'P 1'
#
loop_
_entity.id
_entity.type
_entity.pdbx_description
1 polymer ?
#
loop_
_entity_poly.entity_id
_entity_poly.type
_entity_poly.pdbx_seq_one_letter_code
_entity_poly.pdbx_strand_id
1 'polypeptide(L)'
;LSCLRLLSSVAERGREYEGTCLRYLESGGIGSAYLSPAAHDGGIDLHGTVSSAGGTAVKYIGQCKAKGKRVGVKDLREFRALFHAHPPTSPSASSGNALSSFSTVGLFFSSSGFTRQAVKDAALAPVALIHMTADGDVHDVYLSPSFTQTVGTAMSVTFKLEPITLKRIPRLTFS
;
A
#
# COMPACT_ATOMS: atom_id res chain seq x y z
N LEU A 1 20.52 21.23 15.25
CA LEU A 1 19.48 20.46 15.99
C LEU A 1 19.49 18.96 15.61
N SER A 2 20.64 18.38 15.25
CA SER A 2 20.67 17.15 14.45
C SER A 2 21.11 15.88 15.21
N CYS A 3 21.30 15.93 16.54
CA CYS A 3 21.81 14.80 17.33
C CYS A 3 20.75 13.94 18.04
N LEU A 4 19.46 14.31 18.03
CA LEU A 4 18.43 13.64 18.84
C LEU A 4 17.73 12.43 18.17
N ARG A 5 18.00 12.14 16.89
CA ARG A 5 17.39 10.99 16.17
C ARG A 5 18.10 9.63 16.43
N LEU A 6 19.16 9.60 17.25
CA LEU A 6 20.05 8.44 17.38
C LEU A 6 19.67 7.41 18.46
N LEU A 7 18.62 7.65 19.26
CA LEU A 7 18.25 6.78 20.39
C LEU A 7 16.89 6.07 20.25
N SER A 8 16.14 6.31 19.16
CA SER A 8 14.87 5.63 18.94
C SER A 8 15.09 4.14 18.65
N SER A 9 14.39 3.27 19.38
CA SER A 9 14.39 1.83 19.13
C SER A 9 13.89 1.50 17.71
N VAL A 10 14.21 0.29 17.21
CA VAL A 10 13.69 -0.18 15.91
C VAL A 10 12.16 -0.16 15.88
N ALA A 11 11.52 -0.48 17.00
CA ALA A 11 10.07 -0.48 17.14
C ALA A 11 9.47 0.94 17.10
N GLU A 12 10.13 1.92 17.70
CA GLU A 12 9.69 3.33 17.61
C GLU A 12 9.81 3.87 16.20
N ARG A 13 10.92 3.58 15.49
CA ARG A 13 11.08 3.97 14.09
C ARG A 13 10.04 3.33 13.17
N GLY A 14 9.65 2.08 13.46
CA GLY A 14 8.54 1.41 12.78
C GLY A 14 7.23 2.19 12.97
N ARG A 15 6.87 2.48 14.22
CA ARG A 15 5.65 3.22 14.57
C ARG A 15 5.61 4.64 14.03
N GLU A 16 6.74 5.35 14.04
CA GLU A 16 6.84 6.68 13.41
C GLU A 16 6.59 6.59 11.90
N TYR A 17 7.17 5.60 11.24
CA TYR A 17 6.97 5.39 9.81
C TYR A 17 5.52 5.02 9.47
N GLU A 18 4.90 4.14 10.25
CA GLU A 18 3.47 3.82 10.17
C GLU A 18 2.60 5.08 10.29
N GLY A 19 2.88 5.94 11.27
CA GLY A 19 2.19 7.22 11.44
C GLY A 19 2.37 8.18 10.27
N THR A 20 3.57 8.20 9.65
CA THR A 20 3.79 8.97 8.42
C THR A 20 2.99 8.40 7.24
N CYS A 21 2.92 7.08 7.09
CA CYS A 21 2.09 6.43 6.06
C CYS A 21 0.60 6.73 6.25
N LEU A 22 0.11 6.72 7.49
CA LEU A 22 -1.27 7.09 7.81
C LEU A 22 -1.57 8.53 7.38
N ARG A 23 -0.72 9.48 7.78
CA ARG A 23 -0.89 10.89 7.41
C ARG A 23 -0.86 11.11 5.90
N TYR A 24 -0.04 10.36 5.18
CA TYR A 24 -0.04 10.39 3.71
C TYR A 24 -1.39 9.95 3.12
N LEU A 25 -1.99 8.88 3.65
CA LEU A 25 -3.30 8.42 3.21
C LEU A 25 -4.42 9.42 3.52
N GLU A 26 -4.41 9.98 4.74
CA GLU A 26 -5.40 10.96 5.19
C GLU A 26 -5.29 12.28 4.40
N SER A 27 -4.08 12.82 4.26
CA SER A 27 -3.83 14.06 3.50
C SER A 27 -4.05 13.92 2.00
N GLY A 28 -3.81 12.73 1.46
CA GLY A 28 -4.15 12.39 0.09
C GLY A 28 -5.66 12.38 -0.15
N GLY A 29 -6.50 12.29 0.89
CA GLY A 29 -7.94 12.08 0.72
C GLY A 29 -8.27 10.66 0.28
N ILE A 30 -7.42 9.68 0.64
CA ILE A 30 -7.62 8.26 0.38
C ILE A 30 -8.55 7.68 1.45
N GLY A 31 -9.77 8.23 1.49
CA GLY A 31 -10.83 7.84 2.42
C GLY A 31 -10.42 7.82 3.89
N SER A 32 -11.05 6.97 4.69
CA SER A 32 -10.73 6.83 6.12
C SER A 32 -9.67 5.75 6.33
N ALA A 33 -8.62 6.09 7.07
CA ALA A 33 -7.50 5.22 7.41
C ALA A 33 -7.34 5.15 8.93
N TYR A 34 -6.87 4.02 9.46
CA TYR A 34 -6.45 3.90 10.86
C TYR A 34 -5.34 2.86 11.02
N LEU A 35 -4.53 3.01 12.07
CA LEU A 35 -3.49 2.04 12.43
C LEU A 35 -4.07 0.85 13.17
N SER A 36 -3.56 -0.34 12.85
CA SER A 36 -3.82 -1.56 13.59
C SER A 36 -3.31 -1.45 15.03
N PRO A 37 -4.11 -1.85 16.04
CA PRO A 37 -3.57 -2.01 17.39
C PRO A 37 -2.51 -3.11 17.37
N ALA A 38 -1.31 -2.80 17.86
CA ALA A 38 -0.06 -3.55 17.66
C ALA A 38 -0.02 -5.02 18.16
N ALA A 39 -1.14 -5.64 18.53
CA ALA A 39 -1.19 -6.92 19.23
C ALA A 39 -1.67 -8.13 18.41
N HIS A 40 -2.44 -8.00 17.32
CA HIS A 40 -3.17 -9.19 16.81
C HIS A 40 -3.29 -9.37 15.28
N ASP A 41 -2.60 -8.57 14.47
CA ASP A 41 -3.01 -8.37 13.08
C ASP A 41 -2.14 -9.15 12.07
N GLY A 42 -1.25 -10.02 12.57
CA GLY A 42 -0.41 -10.89 11.74
C GLY A 42 0.60 -10.16 10.85
N GLY A 43 0.81 -8.85 11.06
CA GLY A 43 1.69 -8.02 10.25
C GLY A 43 0.98 -7.05 9.30
N ILE A 44 -0.34 -6.86 9.45
CA ILE A 44 -1.05 -5.70 8.90
C ILE A 44 -0.91 -4.53 9.89
N ASP A 45 -0.51 -3.37 9.36
CA ASP A 45 -0.23 -2.17 10.16
C ASP A 45 -1.30 -1.09 9.95
N LEU A 46 -2.01 -1.11 8.82
CA LEU A 46 -3.00 -0.12 8.43
C LEU A 46 -4.28 -0.78 7.92
N HIS A 47 -5.40 -0.14 8.20
CA HIS A 47 -6.70 -0.46 7.60
C HIS A 47 -7.36 0.81 7.08
N GLY A 48 -8.24 0.65 6.10
CA GLY A 48 -9.09 1.75 5.70
C GLY A 48 -10.12 1.39 4.66
N THR A 49 -10.87 2.41 4.26
CA THR A 49 -11.88 2.34 3.23
C THR A 49 -11.80 3.56 2.34
N VAL A 50 -12.03 3.36 1.05
CA VAL A 50 -12.10 4.42 0.06
C VAL A 50 -13.37 4.27 -0.76
N SER A 51 -14.10 5.36 -0.93
CA SER A 51 -15.28 5.37 -1.80
C SER A 51 -14.81 5.42 -3.26
N SER A 52 -15.16 4.41 -4.05
CA SER A 52 -15.00 4.48 -5.50
C SER A 52 -16.00 5.47 -6.09
N ALA A 53 -15.70 6.01 -7.28
CA ALA A 53 -16.56 6.96 -8.00
C ALA A 53 -17.97 6.41 -8.29
N GLY A 54 -18.14 5.09 -8.27
CA GLY A 54 -19.44 4.42 -8.41
C GLY A 54 -20.23 4.27 -7.10
N GLY A 55 -19.81 4.89 -5.99
CA GLY A 55 -20.45 4.78 -4.68
C GLY A 55 -20.09 3.49 -3.91
N THR A 56 -19.43 2.53 -4.55
CA THR A 56 -18.94 1.31 -3.90
C THR A 56 -17.72 1.62 -3.05
N ALA A 57 -17.81 1.35 -1.75
CA ALA A 57 -16.66 1.44 -0.88
C ALA A 57 -15.74 0.22 -1.08
N VAL A 58 -14.44 0.50 -1.19
CA VAL A 58 -13.36 -0.49 -1.35
C VAL A 58 -12.58 -0.49 -0.04
N LYS A 59 -12.38 -1.68 0.53
CA LYS A 59 -11.56 -1.84 1.74
C LYS A 59 -10.10 -1.88 1.32
N TYR A 60 -9.21 -1.36 2.15
CA TYR A 60 -7.79 -1.61 1.98
C TYR A 60 -7.14 -2.03 3.30
N ILE A 61 -6.12 -2.86 3.16
CA ILE A 61 -5.21 -3.22 4.24
C ILE A 61 -3.80 -2.83 3.83
N GLY A 62 -3.00 -2.38 4.79
CA GLY A 62 -1.68 -1.87 4.55
C GLY A 62 -0.63 -2.52 5.42
N GLN A 63 0.56 -2.74 4.86
CA GLN A 63 1.76 -3.06 5.62
C GLN A 63 2.83 -1.99 5.37
N CYS A 64 3.49 -1.57 6.44
CA CYS A 64 4.52 -0.54 6.49
C CYS A 64 5.86 -1.15 6.86
N LYS A 65 6.88 -0.98 6.00
CA LYS A 65 8.20 -1.57 6.22
C LYS A 65 9.31 -0.53 6.20
N ALA A 66 9.71 -0.09 7.39
CA ALA A 66 10.85 0.80 7.62
C ALA A 66 12.16 -0.01 7.71
N LYS A 67 12.63 -0.57 6.59
CA LYS A 67 13.88 -1.35 6.52
C LYS A 67 14.97 -0.59 5.75
N GLY A 68 16.23 -0.77 6.17
CA GLY A 68 17.39 -0.25 5.44
C GLY A 68 17.69 -0.95 4.10
N LYS A 69 17.06 -2.11 3.84
CA LYS A 69 17.22 -2.86 2.59
C LYS A 69 15.91 -2.94 1.82
N ARG A 70 15.99 -2.87 0.49
CA ARG A 70 14.83 -2.93 -0.42
C ARG A 70 13.98 -4.16 -0.15
N VAL A 71 12.68 -4.00 -0.28
CA VAL A 71 11.68 -5.06 -0.06
C VAL A 71 11.76 -6.10 -1.17
N GLY A 72 11.82 -7.37 -0.76
CA GLY A 72 11.94 -8.52 -1.64
C GLY A 72 10.62 -9.25 -1.87
N VAL A 73 10.66 -10.26 -2.74
CA VAL A 73 9.51 -11.14 -3.02
C VAL A 73 9.00 -11.83 -1.76
N LYS A 74 9.91 -12.24 -0.85
CA LYS A 74 9.54 -12.89 0.41
C LYS A 74 8.59 -12.02 1.23
N ASP A 75 8.94 -10.75 1.41
CA ASP A 75 8.12 -9.80 2.19
C ASP A 75 6.72 -9.62 1.54
N LEU A 76 6.65 -9.55 0.20
CA LEU A 76 5.36 -9.42 -0.49
C LEU A 76 4.52 -10.70 -0.41
N ARG A 77 5.13 -11.88 -0.44
CA ARG A 77 4.42 -13.15 -0.28
C ARG A 77 3.85 -13.32 1.12
N GLU A 78 4.60 -12.90 2.14
CA GLU A 78 4.11 -12.84 3.52
C GLU A 78 2.86 -11.94 3.60
N PHE A 79 2.92 -10.73 3.05
CA PHE A 79 1.77 -9.83 3.00
C PHE A 79 0.58 -10.39 2.21
N ARG A 80 0.83 -11.01 1.05
CA ARG A 80 -0.22 -11.65 0.25
C ARG A 80 -0.88 -12.82 0.98
N ALA A 81 -0.15 -13.55 1.81
CA ALA A 81 -0.75 -14.61 2.62
C ALA A 81 -1.76 -14.02 3.64
N LEU A 82 -1.45 -12.87 4.23
CA LEU A 82 -2.37 -12.15 5.12
C LEU A 82 -3.60 -11.62 4.37
N PHE A 83 -3.41 -11.19 3.12
CA PHE A 83 -4.48 -10.75 2.25
C PHE A 83 -5.57 -11.82 2.05
N HIS A 84 -5.18 -13.09 1.93
CA HIS A 84 -6.13 -14.20 1.82
C HIS A 84 -6.79 -14.58 3.16
N ALA A 85 -6.18 -14.25 4.30
CA ALA A 85 -6.72 -14.47 5.63
C ALA A 85 -7.77 -13.41 6.02
N HIS A 86 -7.83 -12.29 5.32
CA HIS A 86 -8.88 -11.26 5.43
C HIS A 86 -9.79 -11.29 4.19
N PRO A 87 -10.62 -12.35 4.00
CA PRO A 87 -11.55 -12.38 2.89
C PRO A 87 -12.51 -11.19 2.98
N PRO A 88 -12.97 -10.67 1.83
CA PRO A 88 -14.01 -9.64 1.82
C PRO A 88 -15.20 -10.19 2.62
N THR A 89 -15.57 -9.49 3.68
CA THR A 89 -16.74 -9.81 4.48
C THR A 89 -17.96 -9.62 3.58
N SER A 90 -18.49 -10.71 3.01
CA SER A 90 -19.80 -10.71 2.39
C SER A 90 -20.81 -10.21 3.41
N PRO A 91 -21.55 -9.13 3.14
CA PRO A 91 -22.63 -8.73 4.02
C PRO A 91 -23.66 -9.86 4.03
N SER A 92 -24.04 -10.30 5.23
CA SER A 92 -25.08 -11.29 5.46
C SER A 92 -26.32 -10.96 4.62
N ALA A 93 -26.76 -11.95 3.84
CA ALA A 93 -27.90 -11.87 2.96
C ALA A 93 -29.14 -11.34 3.70
N SER A 94 -29.48 -10.07 3.50
CA SER A 94 -30.78 -9.52 3.84
C SER A 94 -31.05 -8.25 3.04
N SER A 95 -32.13 -8.29 2.26
CA SER A 95 -32.77 -7.20 1.50
C SER A 95 -31.97 -6.51 0.37
N GLY A 96 -32.17 -7.00 -0.85
CA GLY A 96 -32.77 -6.19 -1.92
C GLY A 96 -32.06 -4.91 -2.40
N ASN A 97 -30.74 -4.92 -2.59
CA ASN A 97 -30.06 -4.16 -3.66
C ASN A 97 -28.59 -4.60 -3.70
N ALA A 98 -28.31 -5.62 -4.52
CA ALA A 98 -27.05 -6.34 -4.53
C ALA A 98 -25.95 -5.61 -5.31
N LEU A 99 -25.35 -4.57 -4.70
CA LEU A 99 -24.10 -3.98 -5.20
C LEU A 99 -23.26 -3.39 -4.06
N SER A 100 -22.85 -4.23 -3.10
CA SER A 100 -21.85 -3.83 -2.09
C SER A 100 -20.99 -5.02 -1.67
N SER A 101 -20.44 -5.72 -2.66
CA SER A 101 -19.32 -6.64 -2.45
C SER A 101 -18.07 -5.78 -2.25
N PHE A 102 -17.70 -5.46 -1.01
CA PHE A 102 -16.47 -4.71 -0.74
C PHE A 102 -15.30 -5.52 -1.30
N SER A 103 -14.67 -5.03 -2.37
CA SER A 103 -13.40 -5.58 -2.82
C SER A 103 -12.31 -5.04 -1.88
N THR A 104 -11.44 -5.91 -1.37
CA THR A 104 -10.28 -5.50 -0.57
C THR A 104 -9.10 -5.29 -1.51
N VAL A 105 -8.25 -4.29 -1.24
CA VAL A 105 -6.96 -4.08 -1.91
C VAL A 105 -5.82 -3.95 -0.91
N GLY A 106 -4.60 -4.25 -1.34
CA GLY A 106 -3.42 -4.17 -0.51
C GLY A 106 -2.63 -2.89 -0.77
N LEU A 107 -2.11 -2.27 0.27
CA LEU A 107 -1.12 -1.20 0.20
C LEU A 107 0.16 -1.68 0.86
N PHE A 108 1.30 -1.56 0.20
CA PHE A 108 2.58 -1.93 0.79
C PHE A 108 3.51 -0.74 0.75
N PHE A 109 3.81 -0.18 1.92
CA PHE A 109 4.72 0.95 2.07
C PHE A 109 6.13 0.47 2.42
N SER A 110 7.14 1.04 1.75
CA SER A 110 8.54 0.72 2.00
C SER A 110 9.41 1.97 2.03
N SER A 111 10.23 2.11 3.07
CA SER A 111 11.17 3.23 3.22
C SER A 111 12.41 3.12 2.33
N SER A 112 12.67 1.96 1.74
CA SER A 112 13.83 1.68 0.88
C SER A 112 13.44 1.21 -0.52
N GLY A 113 12.14 1.28 -0.84
CA GLY A 113 11.57 0.85 -2.10
C GLY A 113 11.61 -0.67 -2.28
N PHE A 114 11.57 -1.10 -3.54
CA PHE A 114 11.32 -2.49 -3.92
C PHE A 114 12.36 -3.02 -4.90
N THR A 115 12.66 -4.31 -4.79
CA THR A 115 13.42 -5.01 -5.83
C THR A 115 12.59 -5.17 -7.10
N ARG A 116 13.23 -5.25 -8.27
CA ARG A 116 12.52 -5.49 -9.55
C ARG A 116 11.67 -6.75 -9.53
N GLN A 117 12.14 -7.79 -8.85
CA GLN A 117 11.40 -9.05 -8.74
C GLN A 117 10.18 -8.90 -7.83
N ALA A 118 10.26 -8.10 -6.76
CA ALA A 118 9.11 -7.79 -5.92
C ALA A 118 8.03 -7.03 -6.72
N VAL A 119 8.41 -6.03 -7.52
CA VAL A 119 7.45 -5.32 -8.40
C VAL A 119 6.76 -6.27 -9.36
N LYS A 120 7.48 -7.23 -9.96
CA LYS A 120 6.88 -8.27 -10.82
C LYS A 120 5.93 -9.19 -10.06
N ASP A 121 6.29 -9.61 -8.83
CA ASP A 121 5.44 -10.48 -8.01
C ASP A 121 4.15 -9.77 -7.57
N ALA A 122 4.22 -8.48 -7.25
CA ALA A 122 3.06 -7.66 -6.88
C ALA A 122 1.99 -7.56 -7.98
N ALA A 123 2.38 -7.70 -9.26
CA ALA A 123 1.43 -7.70 -10.36
C ALA A 123 0.41 -8.85 -10.31
N LEU A 124 0.65 -9.88 -9.48
CA LEU A 124 -0.18 -11.06 -9.34
C LEU A 124 -1.31 -10.92 -8.30
N ALA A 125 -1.46 -9.77 -7.66
CA ALA A 125 -2.47 -9.52 -6.63
C ALA A 125 -2.96 -8.05 -6.70
N PRO A 126 -4.14 -7.69 -6.17
CA PRO A 126 -4.61 -6.30 -6.15
C PRO A 126 -3.88 -5.48 -5.07
N VAL A 127 -2.60 -5.20 -5.31
CA VAL A 127 -1.69 -4.51 -4.39
C VAL A 127 -1.07 -3.28 -5.06
N ALA A 128 -1.00 -2.18 -4.32
CA ALA A 128 -0.16 -1.04 -4.63
C ALA A 128 1.13 -1.09 -3.80
N LEU A 129 2.29 -0.90 -4.44
CA LEU A 129 3.57 -0.73 -3.78
C LEU A 129 3.92 0.75 -3.74
N ILE A 130 4.24 1.28 -2.57
CA ILE A 130 4.50 2.71 -2.35
C ILE A 130 5.88 2.86 -1.71
N HIS A 131 6.81 3.45 -2.44
CA HIS A 131 8.12 3.81 -1.95
C HIS A 131 8.04 5.23 -1.39
N MET A 132 8.10 5.34 -0.07
CA MET A 132 7.96 6.62 0.63
C MET A 132 9.05 6.73 1.70
N THR A 133 9.73 7.88 1.78
CA THR A 133 10.75 8.11 2.80
C THR A 133 10.14 8.20 4.20
N ALA A 134 10.98 8.13 5.23
CA ALA A 134 10.50 8.30 6.61
C ALA A 134 9.95 9.70 6.89
N ASP A 135 10.41 10.71 6.13
CA ASP A 135 9.93 12.08 6.21
C ASP A 135 8.65 12.32 5.37
N GLY A 136 8.17 11.31 4.62
CA GLY A 136 6.89 11.33 3.90
C GLY A 136 6.98 11.60 2.40
N ASP A 137 8.18 11.68 1.83
CA ASP A 137 8.36 11.93 0.39
C ASP A 137 8.11 10.65 -0.41
N VAL A 138 7.17 10.69 -1.35
CA VAL A 138 6.89 9.56 -2.24
C VAL A 138 7.80 9.62 -3.47
N HIS A 139 8.59 8.56 -3.66
CA HIS A 139 9.51 8.44 -4.79
C HIS A 139 8.94 7.61 -5.95
N ASP A 140 8.33 6.47 -5.62
CA ASP A 140 7.79 5.55 -6.63
C ASP A 140 6.50 4.94 -6.12
N VAL A 141 5.57 4.71 -7.03
CA VAL A 141 4.38 3.90 -6.75
C VAL A 141 4.11 2.99 -7.92
N TYR A 142 3.83 1.74 -7.60
CA TYR A 142 3.52 0.69 -8.55
C TYR A 142 2.12 0.17 -8.25
N LEU A 143 1.21 0.36 -9.19
CA LEU A 143 -0.15 -0.17 -9.10
C LEU A 143 -0.23 -1.46 -9.91
N SER A 144 -0.68 -2.56 -9.30
CA SER A 144 -0.96 -3.75 -10.08
C SER A 144 -2.18 -3.54 -10.98
N PRO A 145 -2.29 -4.25 -12.12
CA PRO A 145 -3.47 -4.16 -12.97
C PRO A 145 -4.78 -4.47 -12.22
N SER A 146 -4.75 -5.50 -11.36
CA SER A 146 -5.89 -5.88 -10.51
C SER A 146 -6.25 -4.79 -9.50
N PHE A 147 -5.27 -4.06 -8.95
CA PHE A 147 -5.53 -2.95 -8.04
C PHE A 147 -6.32 -1.85 -8.74
N THR A 148 -5.86 -1.41 -9.92
CA THR A 148 -6.53 -0.36 -10.71
C THR A 148 -7.95 -0.77 -11.12
N GLN A 149 -8.14 -2.04 -11.49
CA GLN A 149 -9.46 -2.57 -11.81
C GLN A 149 -10.41 -2.56 -10.61
N THR A 150 -9.91 -2.94 -9.43
CA THR A 150 -10.71 -2.99 -8.21
C THR A 150 -11.12 -1.60 -7.73
N VAL A 151 -10.19 -0.65 -7.70
CA VAL A 151 -10.50 0.67 -7.14
C VAL A 151 -11.19 1.59 -8.15
N GLY A 152 -11.02 1.31 -9.44
CA GLY A 152 -11.46 2.19 -10.51
C GLY A 152 -10.65 3.49 -10.54
N THR A 153 -11.15 4.49 -11.25
CA THR A 153 -10.46 5.77 -11.50
C THR A 153 -10.28 6.65 -10.26
N ALA A 154 -11.03 6.41 -9.17
CA ALA A 154 -11.05 7.31 -8.01
C ALA A 154 -9.71 7.37 -7.25
N MET A 155 -9.14 6.24 -6.79
CA MET A 155 -7.81 6.28 -6.14
C MET A 155 -6.68 6.55 -7.13
N SER A 156 -6.77 6.09 -8.39
CA SER A 156 -5.70 6.34 -9.38
C SER A 156 -5.50 7.83 -9.65
N VAL A 157 -6.54 8.65 -9.48
CA VAL A 157 -6.43 10.12 -9.57
C VAL A 157 -5.84 10.72 -8.29
N THR A 158 -6.13 10.15 -7.13
CA THR A 158 -5.66 10.64 -5.83
C THR A 158 -4.19 10.33 -5.57
N PHE A 159 -3.73 9.14 -5.96
CA PHE A 159 -2.31 8.89 -6.17
C PHE A 159 -1.91 9.61 -7.47
N LYS A 160 -1.87 10.96 -7.47
CA LYS A 160 -1.27 11.73 -8.57
C LYS A 160 0.21 11.41 -8.62
N LEU A 161 0.51 10.28 -9.21
CA LEU A 161 1.79 9.99 -9.80
C LEU A 161 1.60 10.35 -11.26
N GLU A 162 2.46 11.24 -11.74
CA GLU A 162 2.90 11.14 -13.12
C GLU A 162 3.09 9.64 -13.42
N PRO A 163 2.29 9.04 -14.31
CA PRO A 163 2.48 7.65 -14.64
C PRO A 163 3.87 7.56 -15.23
N ILE A 164 4.82 6.99 -14.46
CA ILE A 164 6.06 6.50 -15.05
C ILE A 164 5.61 5.29 -15.87
N THR A 165 5.15 5.59 -17.09
CA THR A 165 5.21 4.66 -18.20
C THR A 165 6.62 4.08 -18.12
N LEU A 166 6.74 2.75 -18.13
CA LEU A 166 8.03 2.09 -18.33
C LEU A 166 8.66 2.65 -19.61
N LYS A 167 9.37 3.79 -19.51
CA LYS A 167 10.19 4.31 -20.59
C LYS A 167 11.31 3.29 -20.70
N ARG A 168 11.19 2.44 -21.72
CA ARG A 168 12.30 1.69 -22.30
C ARG A 168 13.52 2.60 -22.23
N ILE A 169 14.52 2.24 -21.44
CA ILE A 169 15.85 2.82 -21.57
C ILE A 169 16.33 2.43 -22.97
N PRO A 170 16.57 3.37 -23.90
CA PRO A 170 17.22 3.04 -25.15
C PRO A 170 18.66 2.59 -24.85
N ARG A 171 19.08 1.54 -25.56
CA ARG A 171 20.40 0.91 -25.62
C ARG A 171 21.57 1.74 -25.05
N LEU A 172 22.30 1.16 -24.11
CA LEU A 172 23.74 1.43 -23.99
C LEU A 172 24.44 0.71 -25.16
N THR A 173 24.84 1.47 -26.17
CA THR A 173 25.88 1.03 -27.12
C THR A 173 27.22 1.13 -26.41
N PHE A 174 27.91 0.00 -26.27
CA PHE A 174 29.34 -0.02 -25.97
C PHE A 174 30.10 0.22 -27.28
N SER A 175 30.90 1.27 -27.32
CA SER A 175 32.05 1.44 -28.21
C SER A 175 33.03 2.39 -27.52
#